data_AF-A0A2Z4MP03-F1
#
_entry.id   AF-A0A2Z4MP03-F1
#
_cell.length_a   1.000
_cell.length_b   1.000
_cell.length_c   1.000
_cell.angle_alpha   90.00
_cell.angle_beta   90.00
_cell.angle_gamma   90.00
#
_symmetry.space_group_name_H-M   'P 1'
#
loop_
_entity.id
_entity.type
_entity.pdbx_description
1 polymer ?
#
loop_
_entity_poly.entity_id
_entity_poly.type
_entity_poly.pdbx_seq_one_letter_code
_entity_poly.pdbx_strand_id
1 'polypeptide(L)' 'MSTFAVIVISIIVCAYELPRLIRKRQRKEIAVFLGLIVISVGLYAGAEKGVVPNPVYWMEMVYKPVYDGVMTWLK' A
#
# COMPACT_ATOMS: atom_id res chain seq x y z
N MET A 1 -7.91 -6.36 -1.74
CA MET A 1 -7.20 -6.55 -3.02
C MET A 1 -6.20 -7.68 -2.81
N SER A 2 -5.89 -8.48 -3.83
CA SER A 2 -4.84 -9.50 -3.72
C SER A 2 -3.47 -8.88 -4.00
N THR A 3 -2.39 -9.42 -3.43
CA THR A 3 -1.00 -8.99 -3.76
C THR A 3 -0.77 -8.95 -5.28
N PHE A 4 -1.36 -9.91 -6.00
CA PHE A 4 -1.29 -10.02 -7.45
C PHE A 4 -1.80 -8.74 -8.15
N ALA A 5 -2.93 -8.19 -7.72
CA ALA A 5 -3.47 -6.95 -8.28
C ALA A 5 -2.51 -5.77 -8.06
N VAL A 6 -1.90 -5.67 -6.88
CA VAL A 6 -0.94 -4.61 -6.56
C VAL A 6 0.32 -4.71 -7.44
N ILE A 7 0.81 -5.93 -7.69
CA ILE A 7 1.95 -6.15 -8.59
C ILE A 7 1.60 -5.71 -10.01
N VAL A 8 0.44 -6.12 -10.53
CA VAL A 8 -0.01 -5.75 -11.88
C VAL A 8 -0.12 -4.23 -12.03
N ILE A 9 -0.76 -3.55 -11.08
CA ILE A 9 -0.87 -2.09 -11.09
C ILE A 9 0.51 -1.43 -11.03
N SER A 10 1.41 -1.93 -10.18
CA SER A 10 2.76 -1.40 -10.07
C SER A 10 3.55 -1.53 -11.37
N ILE A 11 3.39 -2.64 -12.10
CA ILE A 11 3.99 -2.84 -13.43
C ILE A 11 3.44 -1.82 -14.43
N ILE A 12 2.12 -1.56 -14.42
CA ILE A 12 1.50 -0.56 -15.30
C ILE A 12 2.05 0.84 -15.00
N VAL A 13 2.16 1.22 -13.73
CA VAL A 13 2.74 2.51 -13.31
C VAL A 13 4.19 2.62 -13.76
N CYS A 14 5.01 1.58 -13.56
CA CYS A 14 6.37 1.52 -14.09
C CYS A 14 6.40 1.68 -15.62
N ALA A 15 5.55 0.97 -16.35
CA ALA A 15 5.50 1.04 -17.81
C ALA A 15 5.15 2.45 -18.32
N TYR A 16 4.39 3.23 -17.56
CA TYR A 16 4.03 4.60 -17.92
C TYR A 16 5.09 5.64 -17.51
N GLU A 17 5.56 5.59 -16.27
CA GLU A 17 6.43 6.61 -15.69
C GLU A 17 7.91 6.41 -16.07
N LEU A 18 8.38 5.16 -16.06
CA LEU A 18 9.80 4.82 -16.25
C LEU A 18 10.35 5.26 -17.62
N PRO A 19 9.64 5.09 -18.76
CA PRO A 19 10.13 5.58 -20.05
C PRO A 19 10.32 7.09 -20.07
N ARG A 20 9.44 7.85 -19.41
CA ARG A 20 9.54 9.30 -19.31
C ARG A 20 10.81 9.72 -18.56
N LEU A 21 11.09 9.09 -17.42
CA LEU A 21 12.29 9.38 -16.62
C LEU A 21 13.58 8.96 -17.34
N ILE A 22 13.56 7.81 -18.05
CA ILE A 22 14.70 7.34 -18.85
C ILE A 22 15.01 8.33 -19.98
N ARG A 23 14.00 8.79 -20.73
CA ARG A 23 14.18 9.79 -21.81
C ARG A 23 14.81 11.08 -21.30
N LYS A 24 14.44 11.52 -20.09
CA LYS A 24 15.00 12.71 -19.44
C LYS A 24 16.37 12.48 -18.78
N ARG A 25 16.91 11.25 -18.82
CA ARG A 25 18.17 10.84 -18.17
C ARG A 25 18.22 11.15 -16.66
N GLN A 26 17.07 11.22 -16.00
CA GLN A 26 16.94 11.58 -14.58
C GLN A 26 17.26 10.37 -13.67
N ARG A 27 18.53 9.95 -13.63
CA ARG A 27 18.96 8.73 -12.92
C ARG A 27 18.63 8.74 -11.41
N LYS A 28 18.73 9.89 -10.75
CA LYS A 28 18.40 10.04 -9.32
C LYS A 28 16.90 9.82 -9.07
N GLU A 29 16.04 10.36 -9.94
CA GLU A 29 14.59 10.20 -9.82
C GLU A 29 14.17 8.76 -10.10
N ILE A 30 14.82 8.08 -11.06
CA ILE A 30 14.58 6.65 -11.32
C ILE A 30 14.88 5.82 -10.07
N ALA A 31 15.99 6.11 -9.39
CA ALA A 31 16.37 5.40 -8.17
C ALA A 31 15.35 5.62 -7.04
N VAL A 32 14.89 6.85 -6.84
CA VAL A 32 13.86 7.16 -5.84
C VAL A 32 12.53 6.49 -6.21
N PHE A 33 12.10 6.58 -7.47
CA PHE A 33 10.87 5.95 -7.96
C PHE A 33 10.88 4.44 -7.74
N LEU A 34 11.94 3.75 -8.16
CA LEU A 34 12.06 2.30 -7.96
C LEU A 34 12.14 1.92 -6.48
N GLY A 35 12.87 2.70 -5.67
CA GLY A 35 12.91 2.50 -4.22
C GLY A 35 11.52 2.57 -3.59
N LEU A 36 10.75 3.61 -3.93
CA LEU A 36 9.37 3.78 -3.44
C LEU A 36 8.42 2.68 -3.94
N ILE A 37 8.56 2.23 -5.19
CA ILE A 37 7.80 1.08 -5.74
C ILE A 37 8.08 -0.19 -4.92
N VAL A 38 9.35 -0.49 -4.68
CA VAL A 38 9.73 -1.71 -3.94
C VAL A 38 9.24 -1.63 -2.50
N ILE A 39 9.38 -0.48 -1.84
CA ILE A 39 8.89 -0.27 -0.47
C ILE A 39 7.37 -0.42 -0.42
N SER A 40 6.64 0.18 -1.34
CA SER A 40 5.16 0.15 -1.33
C SER A 40 4.61 -1.26 -1.58
N VAL A 41 5.11 -1.98 -2.59
CA VAL A 41 4.71 -3.37 -2.86
C VAL A 41 5.13 -4.30 -1.71
N GLY A 42 6.34 -4.12 -1.18
CA GLY A 42 6.85 -4.90 -0.06
C GLY A 42 6.03 -4.70 1.22
N LEU A 43 5.70 -3.45 1.57
CA LEU A 43 4.83 -3.12 2.70
C LEU A 43 3.46 -3.73 2.55
N TYR A 44 2.87 -3.63 1.35
CA TYR A 44 1.55 -4.22 1.07
C TYR A 44 1.57 -5.74 1.27
N ALA A 45 2.53 -6.43 0.65
CA ALA A 45 2.66 -7.88 0.76
C ALA A 45 2.96 -8.33 2.21
N GLY A 46 3.78 -7.57 2.93
CA GLY A 46 4.06 -7.80 4.34
C GLY A 46 2.83 -7.61 5.23
N ALA A 47 2.01 -6.60 4.96
CA ALA A 47 0.77 -6.35 5.68
C ALA A 47 -0.29 -7.43 5.42
N GLU A 48 -0.40 -7.91 4.18
CA GLU A 48 -1.31 -8.99 3.80
C GLU A 48 -0.94 -10.31 4.48
N LYS A 49 0.36 -10.60 4.64
CA LYS A 49 0.86 -11.79 5.36
C LYS A 49 0.91 -11.63 6.88
N GLY A 50 0.52 -10.48 7.42
CA GLY A 50 0.60 -10.20 8.86
C GLY A 50 2.02 -10.04 9.42
N VAL A 51 3.04 -9.94 8.55
CA VAL A 51 4.44 -9.70 8.94
C VAL A 51 4.64 -8.24 9.34
N VAL A 52 3.94 -7.33 8.66
CA VAL A 52 3.90 -5.90 8.98
C VAL A 52 2.54 -5.58 9.60
N PRO A 53 2.47 -4.88 10.74
CA PRO A 53 1.18 -4.51 11.34
C PRO A 53 0.39 -3.63 10.38
N ASN A 54 -0.81 -4.08 10.02
CA ASN A 54 -1.71 -3.32 9.17
C ASN A 54 -2.41 -2.23 10.02
N PRO A 55 -2.35 -0.94 9.62
CA PRO A 55 -2.98 0.16 10.36
C PRO A 55 -4.49 0.01 10.49
N VAL A 56 -5.14 -0.79 9.64
CA VAL A 56 -6.56 -1.11 9.78
C VAL A 56 -6.86 -1.80 11.11
N TYR A 57 -5.97 -2.66 11.62
CA TYR A 57 -6.16 -3.30 12.92
C TYR A 57 -6.10 -2.28 14.07
N TRP A 58 -5.26 -1.26 13.94
CA TRP A 58 -5.17 -0.18 14.92
C TRP A 58 -6.43 0.67 14.91
N MET A 59 -6.95 0.98 13.71
CA MET A 59 -8.23 1.66 13.57
C MET A 59 -9.34 0.79 14.19
N GLU A 60 -9.39 -0.50 13.88
CA GLU A 60 -10.40 -1.41 14.44
C GLU A 60 -10.34 -1.42 15.98
N MET A 61 -9.16 -1.46 16.58
CA MET A 61 -9.01 -1.41 18.05
C MET A 61 -9.64 -0.17 18.68
N VAL A 62 -9.59 0.98 18.00
CA VAL A 62 -10.18 2.24 18.49
C VAL A 62 -11.68 2.31 18.18
N TYR A 63 -12.09 1.92 16.96
CA TYR A 63 -13.47 2.09 16.49
C TYR A 63 -14.43 1.00 16.97
N LYS A 64 -13.96 -0.23 17.16
CA LYS A 64 -14.78 -1.37 17.57
C LYS A 64 -15.49 -1.17 18.92
N PRO A 65 -14.85 -0.69 20.00
CA PRO A 65 -15.56 -0.45 21.26
C PRO A 65 -16.61 0.66 21.15
N VAL A 66 -16.36 1.68 20.32
CA VAL A 66 -17.35 2.75 20.06
C VAL A 66 -18.55 2.18 19.30
N TYR A 67 -18.29 1.39 18.26
CA TYR A 67 -19.32 0.73 17.47
C TYR A 67 -20.18 -0.22 18.32
N ASP A 68 -19.56 -1.10 19.10
CA ASP A 68 -20.26 -2.06 19.96
C ASP A 68 -21.10 -1.34 21.03
N GLY A 69 -20.59 -0.22 21.57
CA GLY A 69 -21.34 0.62 22.51
C GLY A 69 -22.59 1.24 21.87
N VAL A 70 -22.45 1.83 20.68
CA VAL A 70 -23.59 2.39 19.92
C VAL A 70 -24.60 1.31 19.56
N MET A 71 -24.14 0.15 19.09
CA MET A 71 -25.01 -0.92 18.64
C MET A 71 -25.75 -1.62 19.78
N THR A 72 -25.15 -1.64 20.97
CA THR A 72 -25.83 -2.07 22.21
C THR A 72 -26.90 -1.09 22.64
N TRP A 73 -26.67 0.22 22.43
CA TRP A 73 -27.63 1.28 22.76
C TRP A 73 -28.83 1.34 21.81
N LEU A 74 -28.63 0.90 20.56
CA LEU A 74 -29.66 0.88 19.51
C LEU A 74 -30.58 -0.35 19.58
N LYS A 75 -30.17 -1.39 20.32
CA LYS A 75 -30.90 -2.66 20.51
C LYS A 75 -31.83 -2.58 21.71
#